data_AF-A0A7S3DSY3-F1
#
_entry.id   AF-A0A7S3DSY3-F1
#
_cell.length_a   1.000
_cell.length_b   1.000
_cell.length_c   1.000
_cell.angle_alpha   90.00
_cell.angle_beta   90.00
_cell.angle_gamma   90.00
#
_symmetry.space_group_name_H-M   'P 1'
#
loop_
_entity.id
_entity.type
_entity.pdbx_description
1 polymer ?
#
loop_
_entity_poly.entity_id
_entity_poly.type
_entity_poly.pdbx_seq_one_letter_code
_entity_poly.pdbx_strand_id
1 'polypeptide(L)'
;YHQDDYCTQVQSWTNAIPIGLGLCPWALKSRYQGRLQYITCHGNTPTDVQEMVEEHCQILCQAPLWSTCLLICPFVTKWQDDFASFDAFVRQLTTRPENSSCDNNEECRSQITFVAFHPRCYRK
;
A
#
# COMPACT_ATOMS: atom_id res chain seq x y z
N TYR A 1 4.98 6.10 -23.46
CA TYR A 1 4.12 5.21 -22.67
C TYR A 1 5.00 4.33 -21.79
N HIS A 2 5.38 4.79 -20.59
CA HIS A 2 6.00 3.93 -19.57
C HIS A 2 4.88 3.48 -18.63
N GLN A 3 4.23 2.38 -18.98
CA GLN A 3 3.07 1.86 -18.28
C GLN A 3 3.53 0.88 -17.19
N ASP A 4 3.32 1.25 -15.92
CA ASP A 4 3.28 0.40 -14.71
C ASP A 4 4.38 -0.67 -14.48
N ASP A 5 5.65 -0.34 -14.75
CA ASP A 5 6.77 -1.25 -14.47
C ASP A 5 6.99 -1.48 -12.96
N TYR A 6 6.66 -0.50 -12.11
CA TYR A 6 6.91 -0.58 -10.66
C TYR A 6 6.02 -1.61 -9.97
N CYS A 7 4.74 -1.65 -10.31
CA CYS A 7 3.79 -2.62 -9.75
C CYS A 7 4.23 -4.05 -10.06
N THR A 8 4.55 -4.33 -11.33
CA THR A 8 5.01 -5.64 -11.79
C THR A 8 6.34 -6.05 -11.17
N GLN A 9 7.30 -5.12 -11.04
CA GLN A 9 8.58 -5.37 -10.37
C GLN A 9 8.38 -5.69 -8.88
N VAL A 10 7.60 -4.87 -8.17
CA VAL A 10 7.32 -5.09 -6.74
C VAL A 10 6.58 -6.40 -6.53
N GLN A 11 5.60 -6.71 -7.37
CA GLN A 11 4.89 -7.98 -7.31
C GLN A 11 5.83 -9.17 -7.55
N SER A 12 6.70 -9.09 -8.56
CA SER A 12 7.69 -10.13 -8.84
C SER A 12 8.66 -10.32 -7.68
N TRP A 13 9.18 -9.23 -7.12
CA TRP A 13 10.04 -9.26 -5.95
C TRP A 13 9.31 -9.82 -4.72
N THR A 14 8.08 -9.39 -4.45
CA THR A 14 7.29 -9.84 -3.30
C THR A 14 7.01 -11.34 -3.40
N ASN A 15 6.75 -11.84 -4.62
CA ASN A 15 6.57 -13.26 -4.89
C ASN A 15 7.85 -14.07 -4.71
N ALA A 16 9.00 -13.53 -5.09
CA ALA A 16 10.29 -14.23 -5.03
C ALA A 16 10.89 -14.24 -3.61
N ILE A 17 10.82 -13.11 -2.90
CA ILE A 17 11.56 -12.91 -1.66
C ILE A 17 10.66 -13.12 -0.43
N PRO A 18 9.79 -12.18 -0.02
CA PRO A 18 9.03 -12.37 1.22
C PRO A 18 8.05 -13.54 1.17
N ILE A 19 7.49 -13.86 0.01
CA ILE A 19 6.58 -15.00 -0.17
C ILE A 19 7.38 -16.27 -0.52
N GLY A 20 8.24 -16.20 -1.53
CA GLY A 20 8.99 -17.37 -2.04
C GLY A 20 9.97 -17.97 -1.03
N LEU A 21 10.56 -17.15 -0.16
CA LEU A 21 11.44 -17.62 0.92
C LEU A 21 10.69 -17.85 2.25
N GLY A 22 9.37 -17.67 2.27
CA GLY A 22 8.55 -17.88 3.47
C GLY A 22 8.79 -16.88 4.61
N LEU A 23 9.35 -15.70 4.32
CA LEU A 23 9.66 -14.68 5.33
C LEU A 23 8.40 -14.01 5.90
N CYS A 24 7.33 -13.97 5.12
CA CYS A 24 6.05 -13.37 5.51
C CYS A 24 4.90 -14.37 5.31
N PRO A 25 4.59 -15.21 6.32
CA PRO A 25 3.50 -16.20 6.24
C PRO A 25 2.13 -15.59 5.93
N TRP A 26 1.89 -14.36 6.42
CA TRP A 26 0.68 -13.61 6.15
C TRP A 26 0.57 -13.17 4.68
N ALA A 27 1.67 -12.72 4.05
CA ALA A 27 1.66 -12.29 2.66
C ALA A 27 1.33 -13.46 1.72
N LEU A 28 1.80 -14.67 2.04
CA LEU A 28 1.46 -15.90 1.33
C LEU A 28 -0.05 -16.18 1.41
N LYS A 29 -0.65 -16.09 2.61
CA LYS A 29 -2.09 -16.31 2.83
C LYS A 29 -2.94 -15.26 2.08
N SER A 30 -2.59 -13.98 2.19
CA SER A 30 -3.29 -12.90 1.49
C SER A 30 -3.21 -13.07 -0.04
N ARG A 31 -2.06 -13.50 -0.57
CA ARG A 31 -1.91 -13.79 -2.00
C ARG A 31 -2.81 -14.93 -2.47
N TYR A 32 -2.81 -16.09 -1.78
CA TYR A 32 -3.65 -17.23 -2.18
C TYR A 32 -5.14 -16.91 -2.18
N GLN A 33 -5.56 -15.94 -1.38
CA GLN A 33 -6.95 -15.51 -1.27
C GLN A 33 -7.31 -14.35 -2.21
N GLY A 34 -6.38 -13.89 -3.06
CA GLY A 34 -6.61 -12.73 -3.94
C GLY A 34 -6.75 -11.40 -3.18
N ARG A 35 -6.23 -11.34 -1.95
CA ARG A 35 -6.35 -10.20 -1.02
C ARG A 35 -5.09 -9.33 -0.97
N LEU A 36 -4.14 -9.54 -1.88
CA LEU A 36 -2.93 -8.76 -1.97
C LEU A 36 -2.99 -7.90 -3.23
N GLN A 37 -3.18 -6.61 -3.04
CA GLN A 37 -3.23 -5.61 -4.10
C GLN A 37 -1.95 -4.76 -4.09
N TYR A 38 -1.64 -4.18 -5.24
CA TYR A 38 -0.47 -3.36 -5.45
C TYR A 38 -0.93 -2.10 -6.18
N ILE A 39 -0.58 -0.92 -5.65
CA ILE A 39 -0.94 0.36 -6.25
C ILE A 39 0.32 1.20 -6.38
N THR A 40 0.50 1.86 -7.52
CA THR A 40 1.64 2.78 -7.74
C THR A 40 1.16 4.23 -7.69
N CYS A 41 1.71 5.01 -6.76
CA CYS A 41 1.57 6.47 -6.73
C CYS A 41 2.59 7.11 -7.65
N HIS A 42 2.10 7.72 -8.73
CA HIS A 42 2.94 8.50 -9.63
C HIS A 42 3.17 9.94 -9.13
N GLY A 43 2.52 10.32 -8.03
CA GLY A 43 2.76 11.58 -7.32
C GLY A 43 4.16 11.65 -6.73
N ASN A 44 4.66 12.87 -6.60
CA ASN A 44 5.99 13.15 -6.05
C ASN A 44 5.94 13.89 -4.70
N THR A 45 4.73 14.22 -4.23
CA THR A 45 4.50 14.81 -2.92
C THR A 45 3.71 13.87 -1.99
N PRO A 46 3.83 14.02 -0.66
CA PRO A 46 2.97 13.30 0.27
C PRO A 46 1.47 13.58 0.07
N THR A 47 1.10 14.77 -0.39
CA THR A 47 -0.30 15.13 -0.66
C THR A 47 -0.90 14.28 -1.77
N ASP A 48 -0.17 14.11 -2.88
CA ASP A 48 -0.62 13.24 -3.99
C ASP A 48 -0.87 11.79 -3.52
N VAL A 49 -0.05 11.33 -2.58
CA VAL A 49 -0.14 9.99 -2.01
C VAL A 49 -1.35 9.86 -1.10
N GLN A 50 -1.65 10.91 -0.33
CA GLN A 50 -2.86 10.96 0.50
C GLN A 50 -4.12 10.92 -0.36
N GLU A 51 -4.21 11.76 -1.40
CA GLU A 51 -5.37 11.80 -2.31
C GLU A 51 -5.60 10.42 -2.94
N MET A 52 -4.55 9.78 -3.45
CA MET A 52 -4.67 8.46 -4.05
C MET A 52 -5.07 7.36 -3.04
N VAL A 53 -4.57 7.43 -1.79
CA VAL A 53 -5.01 6.51 -0.72
C VAL A 53 -6.49 6.73 -0.42
N GLU A 54 -6.97 7.98 -0.38
CA GLU A 54 -8.38 8.28 -0.14
C GLU A 54 -9.30 7.75 -1.27
N GLU A 55 -8.91 7.92 -2.54
CA GLU A 55 -9.61 7.36 -3.69
C GLU A 55 -9.64 5.82 -3.65
N HIS A 56 -8.49 5.19 -3.39
CA HIS A 56 -8.41 3.74 -3.36
C HIS A 56 -9.04 3.13 -2.10
N CYS A 57 -9.13 3.86 -1.00
CA CYS A 57 -9.91 3.42 0.16
C CYS A 57 -11.36 3.15 -0.25
N GLN A 58 -11.99 4.05 -1.01
CA GLN A 58 -13.38 3.86 -1.45
C GLN A 58 -13.56 2.62 -2.31
N ILE A 59 -12.59 2.32 -3.18
CA ILE A 59 -12.59 1.11 -4.02
C ILE A 59 -12.38 -0.14 -3.17
N LEU A 60 -11.42 -0.08 -2.24
CA LEU A 60 -11.07 -1.18 -1.36
C LEU A 60 -12.15 -1.47 -0.30
N CYS A 61 -13.01 -0.50 0.04
CA CYS A 61 -14.20 -0.72 0.87
C CYS A 61 -15.17 -1.73 0.24
N GLN A 62 -15.15 -1.88 -1.09
CA GLN A 62 -15.95 -2.86 -1.82
C GLN A 62 -15.21 -4.20 -2.02
N ALA A 63 -13.93 -4.27 -1.63
CA ALA A 63 -13.11 -5.47 -1.77
C ALA A 63 -13.34 -6.45 -0.61
N PRO A 64 -12.92 -7.73 -0.76
CA PRO A 64 -13.05 -8.71 0.31
C PRO A 64 -12.33 -8.29 1.60
N LEU A 65 -12.96 -8.59 2.74
CA LEU A 65 -12.42 -8.41 4.09
C LEU A 65 -10.94 -8.83 4.22
N TRP A 66 -10.14 -7.99 4.89
CA TRP A 66 -8.70 -8.15 5.11
C TRP A 66 -7.83 -8.02 3.85
N SER A 67 -8.24 -7.14 2.93
CA SER A 67 -7.42 -6.79 1.78
C SER A 67 -6.19 -5.99 2.23
N THR A 68 -5.04 -6.47 1.81
CA THR A 68 -3.74 -5.82 1.98
C THR A 68 -3.39 -5.10 0.70
N CYS A 69 -2.99 -3.84 0.80
CA CYS A 69 -2.52 -3.06 -0.32
C CYS A 69 -1.07 -2.62 -0.11
N LEU A 70 -0.16 -3.01 -1.01
CA LEU A 70 1.16 -2.40 -1.08
C LEU A 70 1.07 -1.08 -1.86
N LEU A 71 1.43 0.01 -1.18
CA LEU A 71 1.47 1.35 -1.75
C LEU A 71 2.89 1.68 -2.22
N ILE A 72 3.06 1.79 -3.53
CA ILE A 72 4.36 1.93 -4.19
C ILE A 72 4.55 3.40 -4.58
N CYS A 73 5.47 4.11 -3.95
CA CYS A 73 5.69 5.55 -4.19
C CYS A 73 7.10 5.81 -4.76
N PRO A 74 7.34 5.58 -6.07
CA PRO A 74 8.66 5.74 -6.69
C PRO A 74 9.23 7.16 -6.70
N PHE A 75 8.39 8.19 -6.70
CA PHE A 75 8.82 9.57 -6.98
C PHE A 75 8.87 10.48 -5.76
N VAL A 76 8.46 10.01 -4.59
CA VAL A 76 8.54 10.79 -3.34
C VAL A 76 9.95 10.65 -2.76
N THR A 77 10.84 11.54 -3.17
CA THR A 77 12.27 11.50 -2.84
C THR A 77 12.55 11.51 -1.33
N LYS A 78 11.70 12.18 -0.53
CA LYS A 78 11.82 12.20 0.94
C LYS A 78 11.77 10.80 1.56
N TRP A 79 11.06 9.86 0.96
CA TRP A 79 10.90 8.50 1.48
C TRP A 79 11.92 7.51 0.91
N GLN A 80 12.78 7.98 0.00
CA GLN A 80 13.72 7.15 -0.71
C GLN A 80 14.73 6.47 0.24
N ASP A 81 15.20 7.21 1.24
CA ASP A 81 16.17 6.75 2.23
C ASP A 81 15.61 6.78 3.67
N ASP A 82 14.34 7.18 3.84
CA ASP A 82 13.66 7.25 5.13
C ASP A 82 12.33 6.47 5.08
N PHE A 83 12.47 5.14 5.09
CA PHE A 83 11.33 4.22 5.12
C PHE A 83 10.49 4.39 6.39
N ALA A 84 11.11 4.74 7.53
CA ALA A 84 10.39 4.91 8.79
C ALA A 84 9.40 6.07 8.72
N SER A 85 9.81 7.21 8.13
CA SER A 85 8.90 8.34 7.87
C SER A 85 7.79 7.98 6.88
N PHE A 86 8.07 7.13 5.89
CA PHE A 86 7.05 6.69 4.94
C PHE A 86 6.02 5.76 5.60
N ASP A 87 6.48 4.73 6.32
CA ASP A 87 5.61 3.81 7.05
C ASP A 87 4.75 4.56 8.08
N ALA A 88 5.33 5.50 8.81
CA ALA A 88 4.60 6.36 9.74
C ALA A 88 3.52 7.20 9.04
N PHE A 89 3.83 7.77 7.88
CA PHE A 89 2.87 8.54 7.07
C PHE A 89 1.69 7.67 6.62
N VAL A 90 1.97 6.50 6.04
CA VAL A 90 0.92 5.57 5.57
C VAL A 90 0.06 5.09 6.73
N ARG A 91 0.67 4.77 7.89
CA ARG A 91 -0.09 4.40 9.10
C ARG A 91 -1.03 5.52 9.54
N GLN A 92 -0.57 6.76 9.59
CA GLN A 92 -1.41 7.91 9.98
C GLN A 92 -2.63 8.08 9.07
N LEU A 93 -2.50 7.81 7.77
CA LEU A 93 -3.63 7.85 6.83
C LEU A 93 -4.67 6.76 7.12
N THR A 94 -4.23 5.61 7.62
CA THR A 94 -5.11 4.46 7.94
C THR A 94 -5.69 4.50 9.34
N THR A 95 -5.03 5.16 10.30
CA THR A 95 -5.44 5.21 11.71
C THR A 95 -6.19 6.49 12.08
N ARG A 96 -6.57 7.34 11.10
CA ARG A 96 -7.14 8.67 11.37
C ARG A 96 -8.43 8.57 12.20
N PRO A 97 -8.45 9.06 13.46
CA PRO A 97 -9.58 8.87 14.35
C PRO A 97 -10.54 10.10 14.30
N GLU A 98 -11.84 9.83 14.09
CA GLU A 98 -13.03 10.36 14.82
C GLU A 98 -13.52 11.83 14.72
N ASN A 99 -13.20 12.63 13.70
CA ASN A 99 -13.82 13.98 13.57
C ASN A 99 -14.66 14.22 12.31
N SER A 100 -15.23 13.19 11.71
CA SER A 100 -16.17 13.34 10.60
C SER A 100 -17.37 12.44 10.83
N SER A 101 -18.34 12.98 11.56
CA SER A 101 -19.70 12.48 11.59
C SER A 101 -20.17 12.17 10.17
N CYS A 102 -20.88 11.04 10.03
CA CYS A 102 -21.45 10.43 8.84
C CYS A 102 -20.47 9.81 7.83
N ASP A 103 -20.18 8.51 7.97
CA ASP A 103 -20.23 7.59 6.82
C ASP A 103 -20.04 6.13 7.24
N ASN A 104 -20.70 5.20 6.56
CA ASN A 104 -20.49 3.76 6.67
C ASN A 104 -19.07 3.30 6.25
N ASN A 105 -18.15 4.24 6.00
CA ASN A 105 -16.77 4.02 5.52
C ASN A 105 -15.76 3.71 6.63
N GLU A 106 -16.07 3.98 7.90
CA GLU A 106 -15.13 3.79 9.02
C GLU A 106 -14.82 2.31 9.30
N GLU A 107 -15.84 1.45 9.20
CA GLU A 107 -15.68 0.01 9.37
C GLU A 107 -14.83 -0.60 8.24
N CYS A 108 -14.97 -0.08 7.03
CA CYS A 108 -14.22 -0.54 5.87
C CYS A 108 -12.74 -0.15 5.94
N ARG A 109 -12.41 1.08 6.37
CA ARG A 109 -11.01 1.53 6.52
C ARG A 109 -10.25 0.70 7.55
N SER A 110 -10.93 0.24 8.60
CA SER A 110 -10.35 -0.63 9.64
C SER A 110 -10.01 -2.04 9.13
N GLN A 111 -10.53 -2.44 7.96
CA GLN A 111 -10.37 -3.77 7.38
C GLN A 111 -9.31 -3.82 6.27
N ILE A 112 -8.77 -2.67 5.87
CA ILE A 112 -7.78 -2.54 4.80
C ILE A 112 -6.44 -2.19 5.44
N THR A 113 -5.39 -2.95 5.11
CA THR A 113 -4.03 -2.66 5.56
C THR A 113 -3.23 -2.09 4.40
N PHE A 114 -2.77 -0.84 4.51
CA PHE A 114 -1.81 -0.27 3.58
C PHE A 114 -0.38 -0.50 4.07
N VAL A 115 0.49 -0.95 3.18
CA VAL A 115 1.90 -1.20 3.45
C VAL A 115 2.73 -0.28 2.55
N ALA A 116 3.49 0.61 3.16
CA ALA A 116 4.41 1.49 2.46
C ALA A 116 5.49 0.66 1.75
N PHE A 117 5.78 0.95 0.48
CA PHE A 117 6.83 0.29 -0.26
C PHE A 117 7.55 1.23 -1.23
N HIS A 118 8.84 1.47 -1.01
CA HIS A 118 9.64 2.26 -1.94
C HIS A 118 10.45 1.32 -2.86
N PRO A 119 10.44 1.48 -4.21
CA PRO A 119 11.13 0.57 -5.13
C PRO A 119 12.64 0.40 -4.92
N ARG A 120 13.32 1.36 -4.27
CA ARG A 120 14.73 1.17 -3.88
C ARG A 120 14.93 0.03 -2.88
N CYS A 121 13.91 -0.40 -2.14
CA CYS A 121 14.01 -1.49 -1.17
C CYS A 121 14.41 -2.84 -1.81
N TYR A 122 14.09 -3.08 -3.09
CA TYR A 122 14.49 -4.30 -3.81
C TYR A 122 15.62 -4.10 -4.82
N ARG A 123 16.07 -2.85 -5.03
CA ARG A 123 17.19 -2.53 -5.94
C ARG A 123 18.54 -2.42 -5.21
N LYS A 124 18.63 -2.92 -3.97
CA LYS A 124 19.87 -2.98 -3.18
C LYS A 124 20.57 -4.32 -3.38
#